data_AF-A0A2E3FQB6-F1
#
_entry.id   AF-A0A2E3FQB6-F1
#
_cell.length_a   1.000
_cell.length_b   1.000
_cell.length_c   1.000
_cell.angle_alpha   90.00
_cell.angle_beta   90.00
_cell.angle_gamma   90.00
#
_symmetry.space_group_name_H-M   'P 1'
#
loop_
_entity.id
_entity.type
_entity.pdbx_description
1 polymer ?
#
loop_
_entity_poly.entity_id
_entity_poly.type
_entity_poly.pdbx_seq_one_letter_code
_entity_poly.pdbx_strand_id
1 'polypeptide(L)'
;MIFLRRFVIVGSRAMAKGKLPLNDLAGGAGRMDVLIRALMSSILTSHGMRENVEFTMILLGGPGPARRIRFVSNELKGIHAEERAVAGKIAAVIREPIPPRGHWIERSPGIYDGGGDLDMTLDEWNCPMVNLNAESKSLYSGVIPNNFKIDDIGFILGDDRELVCERGNRRSLGSMWLQGHTCIAIIHFLLDEGVELQL
;
A
#
# COMPACT_ATOMS: atom_id res chain seq x y z
N MET A 1 -16.77 12.92 8.56
CA MET A 1 -15.97 11.69 8.35
C MET A 1 -14.53 12.14 8.13
N ILE A 2 -13.52 11.44 8.66
CA ILE A 2 -12.11 11.79 8.38
C ILE A 2 -11.81 11.32 6.96
N PHE A 3 -11.22 12.18 6.12
CA PHE A 3 -10.83 11.81 4.75
C PHE A 3 -9.76 10.72 4.78
N LEU A 4 -10.08 9.49 4.36
CA LEU A 4 -9.14 8.36 4.41
C LEU A 4 -8.52 8.06 3.03
N ARG A 5 -7.19 7.85 3.03
CA ARG A 5 -6.44 7.45 1.83
C ARG A 5 -6.01 6.00 1.98
N ARG A 6 -6.59 5.11 1.18
CA ARG A 6 -6.27 3.68 1.21
C ARG A 6 -5.31 3.34 0.08
N PHE A 7 -4.26 2.59 0.39
CA PHE A 7 -3.33 2.06 -0.59
C PHE A 7 -3.21 0.56 -0.39
N VAL A 8 -3.25 -0.19 -1.48
CA VAL A 8 -2.89 -1.60 -1.49
C VAL A 8 -1.77 -1.83 -2.50
N ILE A 9 -0.72 -2.51 -2.09
CA ILE A 9 0.37 -2.94 -2.96
C ILE A 9 0.46 -4.46 -2.99
N VAL A 10 0.53 -5.03 -4.18
CA VAL A 10 0.67 -6.48 -4.39
C VAL A 10 2.13 -6.83 -4.61
N GLY A 11 2.73 -7.49 -3.62
CA GLY A 11 4.06 -8.10 -3.73
C GLY A 11 3.97 -9.49 -4.34
N SER A 12 4.16 -9.57 -5.66
CA SER A 12 4.10 -10.79 -6.46
C SER A 12 5.06 -11.88 -5.98
N ARG A 13 6.21 -11.47 -5.44
CA ARG A 13 7.27 -12.36 -4.94
C ARG A 13 7.60 -12.15 -3.47
N ALA A 14 7.00 -11.15 -2.83
CA ALA A 14 7.34 -10.77 -1.46
C ALA A 14 6.95 -11.90 -0.50
N MET A 15 7.91 -12.39 0.27
CA MET A 15 7.71 -13.58 1.10
C MET A 15 6.62 -13.38 2.16
N ALA A 16 5.65 -14.30 2.21
CA ALA A 16 4.50 -14.21 3.11
C ALA A 16 4.75 -14.82 4.52
N LYS A 17 5.84 -15.57 4.71
CA LYS A 17 6.14 -16.23 5.99
C LYS A 17 7.63 -16.53 6.17
N GLY A 18 8.05 -16.66 7.42
CA GLY A 18 9.38 -17.15 7.79
C GLY A 18 10.33 -16.05 8.24
N LYS A 19 11.64 -16.31 8.15
CA LYS A 19 12.68 -15.35 8.58
C LYS A 19 13.05 -14.42 7.42
N LEU A 20 12.66 -13.14 7.52
CA LEU A 20 13.02 -12.12 6.54
C LEU A 20 14.54 -11.92 6.45
N PRO A 21 15.18 -12.03 5.28
CA PRO A 21 16.60 -11.73 5.10
C PRO A 21 16.80 -10.20 5.04
N LEU A 22 17.02 -9.58 6.20
CA LEU A 22 17.18 -8.11 6.33
C LEU A 22 18.37 -7.53 5.56
N ASN A 23 19.33 -8.36 5.14
CA ASN A 23 20.47 -7.98 4.31
C ASN A 23 20.23 -8.22 2.81
N ASP A 24 19.06 -8.75 2.41
CA ASP A 24 18.72 -9.06 1.03
C ASP A 24 17.21 -8.89 0.77
N LEU A 25 16.71 -7.67 1.00
CA LEU A 25 15.29 -7.33 0.84
C LEU A 25 14.83 -7.35 -0.63
N ALA A 26 15.75 -7.12 -1.57
CA ALA A 26 15.45 -7.09 -3.00
C ALA A 26 15.46 -8.50 -3.62
N GLY A 27 16.46 -9.32 -3.31
CA GLY A 27 16.59 -10.68 -3.85
C GLY A 27 15.81 -11.69 -3.02
N GLY A 28 16.43 -12.16 -1.93
CA GLY A 28 15.96 -13.25 -1.09
C GLY A 28 14.60 -13.01 -0.41
N ALA A 29 14.23 -11.76 -0.14
CA ALA A 29 12.89 -11.44 0.39
C ALA A 29 11.82 -11.22 -0.69
N GLY A 30 12.20 -11.27 -1.98
CA GLY A 30 11.29 -11.14 -3.11
C GLY A 30 10.75 -9.74 -3.32
N ARG A 31 11.65 -8.76 -3.46
CA ARG A 31 11.31 -7.33 -3.64
C ARG A 31 10.53 -6.70 -2.47
N MET A 32 10.77 -7.17 -1.24
CA MET A 32 10.19 -6.56 -0.03
C MET A 32 10.63 -5.09 0.12
N ASP A 33 11.80 -4.72 -0.41
CA ASP A 33 12.29 -3.34 -0.48
C ASP A 33 11.28 -2.40 -1.18
N VAL A 34 10.61 -2.86 -2.25
CA VAL A 34 9.61 -2.08 -2.98
C VAL A 34 8.39 -1.78 -2.11
N LEU A 35 7.90 -2.80 -1.39
CA LEU A 35 6.74 -2.68 -0.50
C LEU A 35 7.05 -1.78 0.70
N ILE A 36 8.25 -1.90 1.28
CA ILE A 36 8.72 -1.05 2.38
C ILE A 36 8.76 0.41 1.94
N ARG A 37 9.38 0.72 0.79
CA ARG A 37 9.40 2.09 0.25
C ARG A 37 7.99 2.62 0.00
N ALA A 38 7.09 1.78 -0.53
CA ALA A 38 5.70 2.17 -0.74
C ALA A 38 4.98 2.51 0.58
N LEU A 39 5.14 1.69 1.62
CA LEU A 39 4.62 1.98 2.96
C LEU A 39 5.20 3.30 3.49
N MET A 40 6.52 3.46 3.44
CA MET A 40 7.18 4.67 3.94
C MET A 40 6.69 5.93 3.22
N SER A 41 6.60 5.92 1.89
CA SER A 41 6.03 7.02 1.10
C SER A 41 4.55 7.26 1.38
N SER A 42 3.80 6.24 1.81
CA SER A 42 2.39 6.39 2.13
C SER A 42 2.15 7.10 3.46
N ILE A 43 2.99 6.88 4.47
CA ILE A 43 2.73 7.39 5.84
C ILE A 43 3.65 8.51 6.28
N LEU A 44 4.92 8.56 5.86
CA LEU A 44 5.91 9.48 6.43
C LEU A 44 5.80 10.90 5.86
N THR A 45 6.00 11.88 6.72
CA THR A 45 6.26 13.29 6.37
C THR A 45 7.57 13.74 7.01
N SER A 46 8.02 14.97 6.74
CA SER A 46 9.28 15.48 7.30
C SER A 46 9.30 15.57 8.83
N HIS A 47 8.15 15.82 9.47
CA HIS A 47 8.04 16.03 10.91
C HIS A 47 7.03 15.09 11.59
N GLY A 48 6.68 13.96 10.94
CA GLY A 48 5.73 13.03 11.52
C GLY A 48 5.18 12.03 10.52
N MET A 49 3.91 11.71 10.68
CA MET A 49 3.18 10.79 9.84
C MET A 49 1.82 11.37 9.47
N ARG A 50 1.30 11.01 8.31
CA ARG A 50 -0.09 11.26 7.94
C ARG A 50 -0.98 10.43 8.85
N GLU A 51 -2.01 11.00 9.46
CA GLU A 51 -2.93 10.28 10.36
C GLU A 51 -4.13 9.64 9.64
N ASN A 52 -4.24 9.86 8.34
CA ASN A 52 -5.40 9.47 7.55
C ASN A 52 -5.04 8.52 6.39
N VAL A 53 -4.17 7.55 6.68
CA VAL A 53 -3.70 6.56 5.70
C VAL A 53 -3.92 5.13 6.22
N GLU A 54 -4.51 4.30 5.38
CA GLU A 54 -4.50 2.84 5.55
C GLU A 54 -3.68 2.23 4.42
N PHE A 55 -2.62 1.49 4.76
CA PHE A 55 -1.76 0.85 3.78
C PHE A 55 -1.81 -0.67 3.95
N THR A 56 -2.06 -1.41 2.87
CA THR A 56 -2.10 -2.87 2.90
C THR A 56 -1.07 -3.46 1.94
N MET A 57 -0.24 -4.38 2.45
CA MET A 57 0.64 -5.22 1.65
C MET A 57 -0.02 -6.57 1.43
N ILE A 58 -0.10 -7.02 0.17
CA ILE A 58 -0.46 -8.40 -0.18
C ILE A 58 0.82 -9.16 -0.54
N LEU A 59 1.19 -10.14 0.29
CA LEU A 59 2.41 -10.93 0.13
C LEU A 59 2.06 -12.26 -0.52
N LEU A 60 2.50 -12.47 -1.76
CA LEU A 60 2.20 -13.67 -2.57
C LEU A 60 3.39 -14.62 -2.71
N GLY A 61 4.55 -14.27 -2.15
CA GLY A 61 5.79 -15.00 -2.32
C GLY A 61 6.01 -16.13 -1.32
N GLY A 62 6.79 -17.11 -1.75
CA GLY A 62 7.19 -18.27 -0.94
C GLY A 62 6.10 -19.35 -0.85
N PRO A 63 6.37 -20.44 -0.12
CA PRO A 63 5.42 -21.55 0.00
C PRO A 63 4.28 -21.21 0.95
N GLY A 64 3.05 -21.60 0.62
CA GLY A 64 1.87 -21.46 1.47
C GLY A 64 0.90 -20.37 1.02
N PRO A 65 -0.09 -20.00 1.86
CA PRO A 65 -1.11 -19.04 1.48
C PRO A 65 -0.57 -17.61 1.49
N ALA A 66 -1.25 -16.74 0.75
CA ALA A 66 -1.02 -15.30 0.79
C ALA A 66 -1.24 -14.73 2.19
N ARG A 67 -0.46 -13.72 2.55
CA ARG A 67 -0.62 -12.92 3.77
C ARG A 67 -0.93 -11.48 3.40
N ARG A 68 -1.86 -10.88 4.13
CA ARG A 68 -2.13 -9.44 4.11
C ARG A 68 -1.56 -8.80 5.36
N ILE A 69 -0.89 -7.67 5.23
CA ILE A 69 -0.44 -6.85 6.37
C ILE A 69 -1.00 -5.44 6.19
N ARG A 70 -1.82 -5.00 7.14
CA ARG A 70 -2.46 -3.69 7.14
C ARG A 70 -1.82 -2.78 8.18
N PHE A 71 -1.56 -1.54 7.78
CA PHE A 71 -0.97 -0.48 8.58
C PHE A 71 -1.98 0.67 8.68
N VAL A 72 -2.38 1.05 9.89
CA VAL A 72 -3.37 2.10 10.16
C VAL A 72 -2.65 3.29 10.80
N SER A 73 -2.48 4.37 10.04
CA SER A 73 -1.42 5.35 10.33
C SER A 73 -1.61 6.17 11.62
N ASN A 74 -2.85 6.45 12.03
CA ASN A 74 -3.18 7.09 13.32
C ASN A 74 -2.99 6.18 14.55
N GLU A 75 -2.77 4.88 14.35
CA GLU A 75 -2.53 3.91 15.43
C GLU A 75 -1.05 3.48 15.53
N LEU A 76 -0.26 3.75 14.47
CA LEU A 76 1.13 3.32 14.37
C LEU A 76 2.01 3.91 15.47
N LYS A 77 2.82 3.04 16.10
CA LYS A 77 3.86 3.45 17.06
C LYS A 77 5.23 2.86 16.71
N GLY A 78 6.27 3.69 16.87
CA GLY A 78 7.66 3.29 16.71
C GLY A 78 8.02 2.88 15.28
N ILE A 79 7.47 3.58 14.28
CA ILE A 79 7.95 3.53 12.90
C ILE A 79 9.04 4.58 12.74
N HIS A 80 10.17 4.18 12.18
CA HIS A 80 11.31 5.05 11.90
C HIS A 80 11.45 5.26 10.40
N ALA A 81 11.94 6.43 9.98
CA ALA A 81 12.18 6.78 8.58
C ALA A 81 13.44 6.08 8.01
N GLU A 82 13.54 4.77 8.20
CA GLU A 82 14.68 3.94 7.81
C GLU A 82 14.16 2.55 7.39
N GLU A 83 14.58 2.08 6.20
CA GLU A 83 14.01 0.89 5.56
C GLU A 83 14.19 -0.39 6.41
N ARG A 84 15.35 -0.58 7.03
CA ARG A 84 15.66 -1.77 7.83
C ARG A 84 14.85 -1.82 9.11
N ALA A 85 14.56 -0.69 9.75
CA ALA A 85 13.70 -0.61 10.92
C ALA A 85 12.26 -1.02 10.58
N VAL A 86 11.73 -0.54 9.45
CA VAL A 86 10.43 -0.97 8.92
C VAL A 86 10.45 -2.45 8.55
N ALA A 87 11.52 -2.92 7.89
CA ALA A 87 11.71 -4.33 7.59
C ALA A 87 11.71 -5.19 8.87
N GLY A 88 12.26 -4.70 9.96
CA GLY A 88 12.24 -5.36 11.26
C GLY A 88 10.82 -5.57 11.81
N LYS A 89 9.93 -4.58 11.65
CA LYS A 89 8.50 -4.71 12.02
C LYS A 89 7.81 -5.78 11.16
N ILE A 90 8.02 -5.74 9.85
CA ILE A 90 7.46 -6.73 8.92
C ILE A 90 8.01 -8.14 9.23
N ALA A 91 9.30 -8.26 9.53
CA ALA A 91 9.94 -9.51 9.91
C ALA A 91 9.33 -10.12 11.18
N ALA A 92 8.91 -9.28 12.14
CA ALA A 92 8.20 -9.73 13.32
C ALA A 92 6.81 -10.29 12.96
N VAL A 93 6.07 -9.61 12.09
CA VAL A 93 4.76 -10.07 11.61
C VAL A 93 4.86 -11.40 10.86
N ILE A 94 5.70 -11.50 9.82
CA ILE A 94 5.73 -12.69 8.96
C ILE A 94 6.32 -13.94 9.61
N ARG A 95 6.96 -13.79 10.78
CA ARG A 95 7.41 -14.92 11.61
C ARG A 95 6.23 -15.63 12.28
N GLU A 96 5.16 -14.90 12.57
CA GLU A 96 3.98 -15.45 13.22
C GLU A 96 3.16 -16.33 12.26
N PRO A 97 2.40 -17.31 12.79
CA PRO A 97 1.43 -18.05 11.99
C PRO A 97 0.41 -17.12 11.32
N ILE A 98 0.10 -17.40 10.05
CA ILE A 98 -0.88 -16.63 9.27
C ILE A 98 -2.27 -16.85 9.88
N PRO A 99 -3.01 -15.80 10.26
CA PRO A 99 -4.37 -15.92 10.76
C PRO A 99 -5.33 -16.52 9.72
N PRO A 100 -6.47 -17.10 10.14
CA PRO A 100 -7.51 -17.52 9.20
C PRO A 100 -7.95 -16.39 8.26
N ARG A 101 -8.40 -16.74 7.05
CA ARG A 101 -8.97 -15.77 6.10
C ARG A 101 -10.15 -15.03 6.77
N GLY A 102 -10.21 -13.71 6.59
CA GLY A 102 -11.27 -12.87 7.15
C GLY A 102 -11.05 -12.39 8.58
N HIS A 103 -9.94 -12.76 9.21
CA HIS A 103 -9.59 -12.29 10.55
C HIS A 103 -8.32 -11.45 10.52
N TRP A 104 -8.41 -10.26 11.10
CA TRP A 104 -7.27 -9.39 11.37
C TRP A 104 -6.78 -9.62 12.80
N ILE A 105 -5.48 -9.89 12.97
CA ILE A 105 -4.81 -9.94 14.27
C ILE A 105 -3.87 -8.75 14.38
N GLU A 106 -4.00 -7.97 15.45
CA GLU A 106 -3.04 -6.91 15.76
C GLU A 106 -1.73 -7.53 16.27
N ARG A 107 -0.61 -7.21 15.61
CA ARG A 107 0.73 -7.69 16.00
C ARG A 107 1.50 -6.65 16.80
N SER A 108 1.21 -5.38 16.56
CA SER A 108 1.71 -4.23 17.30
C SER A 108 0.82 -3.03 16.97
N PRO A 109 0.87 -1.91 17.73
CA PRO A 109 0.00 -0.76 17.52
C PRO A 109 -0.07 -0.33 16.06
N GLY A 110 -1.28 -0.41 15.48
CA GLY A 110 -1.57 -0.04 14.09
C GLY A 110 -1.03 -0.99 13.02
N ILE A 111 -0.50 -2.16 13.37
CA ILE A 111 -0.02 -3.20 12.44
C ILE A 111 -0.82 -4.48 12.64
N TYR A 112 -1.60 -4.81 11.63
CA TYR A 112 -2.47 -5.99 11.60
C TYR A 112 -2.01 -6.95 10.52
N ASP A 113 -2.22 -8.25 10.72
CA ASP A 113 -2.08 -9.23 9.65
C ASP A 113 -3.28 -10.18 9.57
N GLY A 114 -3.44 -10.80 8.41
CA GLY A 114 -4.52 -11.74 8.15
C GLY A 114 -4.22 -12.59 6.92
N GLY A 115 -4.89 -13.74 6.83
CA GLY A 115 -4.99 -14.47 5.57
C GLY A 115 -5.90 -13.73 4.58
N GLY A 116 -5.73 -14.02 3.29
CA GLY A 116 -6.57 -13.44 2.22
C GLY A 116 -5.73 -12.93 1.06
N ASP A 117 -6.42 -12.36 0.07
CA ASP A 117 -5.87 -11.90 -1.20
C ASP A 117 -6.29 -10.46 -1.50
N LEU A 118 -5.98 -10.00 -2.72
CA LEU A 118 -6.34 -8.66 -3.17
C LEU A 118 -7.86 -8.47 -3.17
N ASP A 119 -8.63 -9.38 -3.78
CA ASP A 119 -10.09 -9.23 -3.89
C ASP A 119 -10.74 -9.10 -2.52
N MET A 120 -10.33 -9.93 -1.55
CA MET A 120 -10.81 -9.82 -0.19
C MET A 120 -10.52 -8.46 0.45
N THR A 121 -9.34 -7.88 0.17
CA THR A 121 -8.99 -6.53 0.65
C THR A 121 -9.88 -5.47 0.01
N LEU A 122 -10.15 -5.60 -1.29
CA LEU A 122 -10.96 -4.64 -2.03
C LEU A 122 -12.46 -4.76 -1.69
N ASP A 123 -12.94 -5.92 -1.25
CA ASP A 123 -14.30 -6.11 -0.74
C ASP A 123 -14.52 -5.43 0.63
N GLU A 124 -13.45 -5.25 1.40
CA GLU A 124 -13.49 -4.52 2.68
C GLU A 124 -13.56 -2.98 2.47
N TRP A 125 -13.32 -2.49 1.25
CA TRP A 125 -13.32 -1.07 0.93
C TRP A 125 -14.69 -0.62 0.41
N ASN A 126 -15.30 0.36 1.10
CA ASN A 126 -16.55 1.00 0.69
C ASN A 126 -16.31 2.40 0.12
N CYS A 127 -15.37 2.51 -0.82
CA CYS A 127 -14.98 3.77 -1.44
C CYS A 127 -14.62 3.60 -2.93
N PRO A 128 -14.56 4.69 -3.72
CA PRO A 128 -14.03 4.64 -5.08
C PRO A 128 -12.59 4.11 -5.10
N MET A 129 -12.28 3.30 -6.10
CA MET A 129 -10.96 2.70 -6.25
C MET A 129 -10.33 3.08 -7.57
N VAL A 130 -9.05 3.42 -7.54
CA VAL A 130 -8.23 3.71 -8.71
C VAL A 130 -7.20 2.61 -8.87
N ASN A 131 -7.17 2.02 -10.05
CA ASN A 131 -6.15 1.04 -10.44
C ASN A 131 -5.07 1.74 -11.25
N LEU A 132 -3.86 1.84 -10.71
CA LEU A 132 -2.78 2.56 -11.37
C LEU A 132 -2.16 1.72 -12.48
N ASN A 133 -2.28 2.20 -13.71
CA ASN A 133 -1.72 1.53 -14.89
C ASN A 133 -1.23 2.59 -15.88
N ALA A 134 0.04 2.50 -16.28
CA ALA A 134 0.70 3.53 -17.10
C ALA A 134 0.07 3.69 -18.49
N GLU A 135 -0.54 2.64 -19.04
CA GLU A 135 -1.14 2.59 -20.37
C GLU A 135 -2.59 3.13 -20.39
N SER A 136 -3.11 3.55 -19.23
CA SER A 136 -4.48 4.06 -19.09
C SER A 136 -4.56 5.58 -19.28
N LYS A 137 -5.79 6.11 -19.33
CA LYS A 137 -6.02 7.57 -19.35
C LYS A 137 -5.49 8.22 -18.07
N SER A 138 -5.05 9.47 -18.17
CA SER A 138 -4.54 10.25 -17.04
C SER A 138 -5.52 10.26 -15.86
N LEU A 139 -5.01 10.11 -14.65
CA LEU A 139 -5.79 10.20 -13.41
C LEU A 139 -6.29 11.62 -13.14
N TYR A 140 -5.61 12.63 -13.67
CA TYR A 140 -5.94 14.02 -13.44
C TYR A 140 -6.10 14.76 -14.78
N SER A 141 -6.98 15.76 -14.77
CA SER A 141 -7.12 16.71 -15.86
C SER A 141 -7.44 18.10 -15.30
N GLY A 142 -6.84 19.13 -15.89
CA GLY A 142 -7.24 20.51 -15.62
C GLY A 142 -6.50 21.19 -14.46
N VAL A 143 -7.03 22.35 -14.08
CA VAL A 143 -6.49 23.27 -13.07
C VAL A 143 -6.90 22.76 -11.69
N ILE A 144 -6.01 22.93 -10.69
CA ILE A 144 -6.26 22.60 -9.29
C ILE A 144 -7.58 23.25 -8.81
N PRO A 145 -8.63 22.47 -8.51
CA PRO A 145 -9.86 22.98 -7.91
C PRO A 145 -9.64 23.29 -6.42
N ASN A 146 -9.99 24.50 -6.01
CA ASN A 146 -9.86 24.93 -4.60
C ASN A 146 -10.78 24.18 -3.60
N ASN A 147 -11.67 23.28 -4.05
CA ASN A 147 -12.80 22.76 -3.26
C ASN A 147 -13.02 21.23 -3.35
N PHE A 148 -12.00 20.42 -3.67
CA PHE A 148 -12.18 18.97 -3.81
C PHE A 148 -12.60 18.30 -2.48
N LYS A 149 -13.71 17.57 -2.50
CA LYS A 149 -14.24 16.81 -1.36
C LYS A 149 -14.43 15.35 -1.76
N ILE A 150 -13.43 14.53 -1.45
CA ILE A 150 -13.58 13.08 -1.36
C ILE A 150 -13.49 12.72 0.13
N ASP A 151 -14.35 11.80 0.58
CA ASP A 151 -14.37 11.33 1.97
C ASP A 151 -13.51 10.06 2.18
N ASP A 152 -13.37 9.18 1.19
CA ASP A 152 -12.46 8.03 1.20
C ASP A 152 -12.11 7.65 -0.25
N ILE A 153 -10.88 7.20 -0.51
CA ILE A 153 -10.45 6.72 -1.83
C ILE A 153 -9.35 5.65 -1.69
N GLY A 154 -9.46 4.61 -2.52
CA GLY A 154 -8.51 3.52 -2.61
C GLY A 154 -7.64 3.55 -3.86
N PHE A 155 -6.37 3.18 -3.71
CA PHE A 155 -5.42 3.04 -4.81
C PHE A 155 -4.81 1.63 -4.82
N ILE A 156 -4.80 1.02 -6.00
CA ILE A 156 -4.31 -0.33 -6.24
C ILE A 156 -3.00 -0.25 -7.03
N LEU A 157 -1.94 -0.85 -6.49
CA LEU A 157 -0.59 -0.83 -7.04
C LEU A 157 0.03 -2.23 -7.13
N GLY A 158 0.84 -2.46 -8.16
CA GLY A 158 1.76 -3.61 -8.24
C GLY A 158 3.12 -3.29 -7.61
N ASP A 159 3.95 -4.33 -7.47
CA ASP A 159 5.36 -4.21 -7.06
C ASP A 159 6.25 -3.77 -8.25
N ASP A 160 7.19 -4.61 -8.66
CA ASP A 160 8.01 -4.41 -9.86
C ASP A 160 7.54 -5.26 -11.05
N ARG A 161 6.36 -5.88 -10.94
CA ARG A 161 5.67 -6.57 -12.03
C ARG A 161 4.33 -5.93 -12.31
N GLU A 162 3.88 -6.09 -13.54
CA GLU A 162 2.54 -5.65 -13.93
C GLU A 162 1.49 -6.41 -13.09
N LEU A 163 0.59 -5.65 -12.47
CA LEU A 163 -0.53 -6.19 -11.72
C LEU A 163 -1.73 -6.36 -12.64
N VAL A 164 -2.15 -7.61 -12.83
CA VAL A 164 -3.42 -7.91 -13.50
C VAL A 164 -4.56 -7.76 -12.48
N CYS A 165 -5.32 -6.69 -12.61
CA CYS A 165 -6.49 -6.42 -11.79
C CYS A 165 -7.57 -5.74 -12.65
N GLU A 166 -8.79 -6.28 -12.65
CA GLU A 166 -9.94 -5.70 -13.36
C GLU A 166 -10.78 -4.79 -12.45
N ARG A 167 -10.47 -4.75 -11.15
CA ARG A 167 -11.17 -3.89 -10.19
C ARG A 167 -10.56 -2.49 -10.15
N GLY A 168 -11.44 -1.53 -9.85
CA GLY A 168 -11.09 -0.12 -9.79
C GLY A 168 -10.98 0.53 -11.18
N ASN A 169 -11.10 1.85 -11.20
CA ASN A 169 -11.01 2.61 -12.42
C ASN A 169 -9.55 2.75 -12.84
N ARG A 170 -9.21 2.19 -14.00
CA ARG A 170 -7.84 2.23 -14.51
C ARG A 170 -7.44 3.64 -14.91
N ARG A 171 -6.37 4.16 -14.31
CA ARG A 171 -5.84 5.50 -14.55
C ARG A 171 -4.32 5.53 -14.47
N SER A 172 -3.72 6.50 -15.15
CA SER A 172 -2.27 6.68 -15.27
C SER A 172 -1.81 7.95 -14.57
N LEU A 173 -0.60 7.93 -13.99
CA LEU A 173 0.09 9.12 -13.47
C LEU A 173 1.08 9.70 -14.48
N GLY A 174 1.13 9.15 -15.70
CA GLY A 174 2.08 9.49 -16.74
C GLY A 174 2.41 8.27 -17.61
N SER A 175 2.97 8.50 -18.79
CA SER A 175 3.26 7.42 -19.76
C SER A 175 4.40 6.47 -19.34
N MET A 176 5.10 6.75 -18.24
CA MET A 176 6.17 5.91 -17.72
C MET A 176 5.67 5.00 -16.60
N TRP A 177 6.16 3.77 -16.58
CA TRP A 177 5.99 2.85 -15.46
C TRP A 177 6.84 3.31 -14.27
N LEU A 178 6.20 3.99 -13.32
CA LEU A 178 6.83 4.46 -12.09
C LEU A 178 6.81 3.38 -11.01
N GLN A 179 7.78 3.41 -10.09
CA GLN A 179 7.74 2.54 -8.91
C GLN A 179 6.60 2.96 -7.98
N GLY A 180 5.95 1.99 -7.32
CA GLY A 180 4.77 2.25 -6.50
C GLY A 180 4.95 3.33 -5.44
N HIS A 181 6.12 3.43 -4.82
CA HIS A 181 6.42 4.49 -3.84
C HIS A 181 6.39 5.91 -4.45
N THR A 182 6.85 6.06 -5.70
CA THR A 182 6.77 7.33 -6.46
C THR A 182 5.32 7.64 -6.82
N CYS A 183 4.55 6.65 -7.26
CA CYS A 183 3.12 6.81 -7.53
C CYS A 183 2.37 7.34 -6.29
N ILE A 184 2.66 6.76 -5.13
CA ILE A 184 2.07 7.17 -3.84
C ILE A 184 2.42 8.62 -3.51
N ALA A 185 3.70 9.02 -3.69
CA ALA A 185 4.12 10.39 -3.46
C ALA A 185 3.38 11.40 -4.37
N ILE A 186 3.20 11.06 -5.65
CA ILE A 186 2.46 11.89 -6.61
C ILE A 186 0.97 11.96 -6.22
N ILE A 187 0.35 10.83 -5.86
CA ILE A 187 -1.05 10.81 -5.41
C ILE A 187 -1.24 11.68 -4.18
N HIS A 188 -0.35 11.59 -3.21
CA HIS A 188 -0.40 12.45 -2.03
C HIS A 188 -0.32 13.92 -2.41
N PHE A 189 0.59 14.30 -3.32
CA PHE A 189 0.66 15.66 -3.83
C PHE A 189 -0.66 16.09 -4.49
N LEU A 190 -1.23 15.29 -5.40
CA LEU A 190 -2.49 15.61 -6.06
C LEU A 190 -3.64 15.79 -5.06
N LEU A 191 -3.73 14.92 -4.05
CA LEU A 191 -4.75 14.99 -3.01
C LEU A 191 -4.55 16.16 -2.04
N ASP A 192 -3.30 16.50 -1.71
CA ASP A 192 -2.96 17.62 -0.83
C ASP A 192 -3.26 18.96 -1.52
N GLU A 193 -3.03 19.07 -2.83
CA GLU A 193 -3.38 20.23 -3.63
C GLU A 193 -4.88 20.30 -3.97
N GLY A 194 -5.65 19.24 -3.69
CA GLY A 194 -7.08 19.20 -4.02
C GLY A 194 -7.37 19.04 -5.51
N VAL A 195 -6.45 18.45 -6.29
CA VAL A 195 -6.66 18.16 -7.72
C VAL A 195 -7.87 17.26 -7.90
N GLU A 196 -8.77 17.64 -8.83
CA GLU A 196 -9.90 16.80 -9.18
C GLU A 196 -9.44 15.55 -9.90
N LEU A 197 -9.68 14.39 -9.27
CA LEU A 197 -9.35 13.10 -9.84
C LEU A 197 -10.44 12.66 -10.81
N GLN A 198 -10.01 12.19 -11.98
CA GLN A 198 -10.87 11.50 -12.93
C GLN A 198 -11.14 10.09 -12.43
N LEU A 199 -12.15 9.93 -11.58
CA LEU A 199 -12.60 8.61 -11.13
C LEU A 199 -13.21 7.82 -12.28
#